data_AF-A0A3B5Y0G6-F1
#
_entry.id   AF-A0A3B5Y0G6-F1
#
_cell.length_a   1.000
_cell.length_b   1.000
_cell.length_c   1.000
_cell.angle_alpha   90.00
_cell.angle_beta   90.00
_cell.angle_gamma   90.00
#
_symmetry.space_group_name_H-M   'P 1'
#
loop_
_entity.id
_entity.type
_entity.pdbx_description
1 polymer ?
#
loop_
_entity_poly.entity_id
_entity_poly.type
_entity_poly.pdbx_seq_one_letter_code
_entity_poly.pdbx_strand_id
1 'polypeptide(L)'
;MGFLDFPFTAARGSVVDARRFPGHEEVLRYLEDFAQRFDLYGLVRFQTEVVGVRRESGGRWAVTSRKLGEKGEHDEELYDAVVVCNGHYSEPRVASIPGADAWPGKQMHSHNYRVPEPFLDQVVIVIGASASAVDISRDIASVAKEVHIADRSPTSTCEQQPEYDNMWLHSMIDHAQGDGTVVFQDGSSIKADVIMHCTGYLYDFPFLGDDSTIAVDDNCVDPLYKHVFPIEVAPDLSFIGLPWKVIPFPLFELQSKWVAGILSGRIKLPSKDEMMEDVKAIYSRRETRRWPKRYTHNFSGGYQFEYDDWLAEQCGHPPIEEWRKLMYAANAKNKAARPERYRDEWDDDYLVALANEDFKKYL
;
A
#
# COMPACT_ATOMS: atom_id res chain seq x y z
N MET A 1 -10.12 3.75 -10.09
CA MET A 1 -9.52 2.66 -9.29
C MET A 1 -9.67 1.30 -9.95
N GLY A 2 -10.80 0.99 -10.59
CA GLY A 2 -11.07 -0.35 -11.12
C GLY A 2 -10.02 -0.90 -12.10
N PHE A 3 -10.01 -2.22 -12.21
CA PHE A 3 -9.36 -3.03 -13.23
C PHE A 3 -9.66 -2.50 -14.65
N LEU A 4 -8.74 -2.79 -15.58
CA LEU A 4 -8.75 -2.28 -16.95
C LEU A 4 -9.92 -2.83 -17.76
N ASP A 5 -10.34 -4.06 -17.49
CA ASP A 5 -11.46 -4.73 -18.17
C ASP A 5 -12.73 -4.89 -17.30
N PHE A 6 -12.73 -4.31 -16.10
CA PHE A 6 -13.87 -4.35 -15.19
C PHE A 6 -14.08 -2.98 -14.53
N PRO A 7 -14.81 -2.06 -15.19
CA PRO A 7 -15.01 -0.69 -14.71
C PRO A 7 -15.62 -0.62 -13.31
N PHE A 8 -14.99 0.15 -12.42
CA PHE A 8 -15.55 0.46 -11.11
C PHE A 8 -16.55 1.60 -11.23
N THR A 9 -17.79 1.24 -11.53
CA THR A 9 -18.93 2.16 -11.67
C THR A 9 -19.98 1.85 -10.62
N ALA A 10 -20.72 2.87 -10.19
CA ALA A 10 -21.87 2.66 -9.34
C ALA A 10 -22.92 1.84 -10.13
N ALA A 11 -23.11 0.57 -9.75
CA ALA A 11 -24.15 -0.27 -10.33
C ALA A 11 -25.53 0.35 -10.07
N ARG A 12 -26.49 0.13 -10.98
CA ARG A 12 -27.88 0.56 -10.75
C ARG A 12 -28.55 -0.39 -9.76
N GLY A 13 -28.67 0.02 -8.49
CA GLY A 13 -29.32 -0.74 -7.41
C GLY A 13 -29.48 0.09 -6.13
N SER A 14 -30.33 -0.33 -5.19
CA SER A 14 -30.80 0.51 -4.07
C SER A 14 -29.87 0.61 -2.85
N VAL A 15 -28.69 -0.03 -2.87
CA VAL A 15 -27.71 -0.01 -1.76
C VAL A 15 -26.29 0.19 -2.32
N VAL A 16 -26.06 1.30 -3.02
CA VAL A 16 -24.77 1.62 -3.65
C VAL A 16 -24.28 2.97 -3.14
N ASP A 17 -23.03 3.05 -2.69
CA ASP A 17 -22.35 4.32 -2.46
C ASP A 17 -21.94 4.90 -3.82
N ALA A 18 -22.80 5.74 -4.37
CA ALA A 18 -22.61 6.31 -5.70
C ALA A 18 -21.58 7.46 -5.73
N ARG A 19 -20.91 7.77 -4.61
CA ARG A 19 -19.89 8.82 -4.57
C ARG A 19 -18.68 8.42 -5.42
N ARG A 20 -18.03 9.42 -6.02
CA ARG A 20 -16.78 9.23 -6.77
C ARG A 20 -15.63 8.73 -5.88
N PHE A 21 -15.63 9.14 -4.61
CA PHE A 21 -14.75 8.66 -3.56
C PHE A 21 -15.59 7.88 -2.54
N PRO A 22 -15.97 6.64 -2.85
CA PRO A 22 -16.86 5.89 -1.98
C PRO A 22 -16.12 5.35 -0.76
N GLY A 23 -16.89 4.87 0.23
CA GLY A 23 -16.37 4.18 1.41
C GLY A 23 -15.75 2.81 1.06
N HIS A 24 -15.02 2.22 2.01
CA HIS A 24 -14.35 0.93 1.81
C HIS A 24 -15.33 -0.22 1.52
N GLU A 25 -16.58 -0.15 2.01
CA GLU A 25 -17.61 -1.17 1.75
C GLU A 25 -17.96 -1.27 0.27
N GLU A 26 -17.97 -0.14 -0.44
CA GLU A 26 -18.19 -0.10 -1.88
C GLU A 26 -17.03 -0.76 -2.65
N VAL A 27 -15.80 -0.51 -2.20
CA VAL A 27 -14.60 -1.12 -2.80
C VAL A 27 -14.58 -2.63 -2.55
N LEU A 28 -14.97 -3.07 -1.34
CA LEU A 28 -15.11 -4.50 -1.04
C LEU A 28 -16.14 -5.14 -1.98
N ARG A 29 -17.32 -4.54 -2.12
CA ARG A 29 -18.35 -5.06 -3.02
C ARG A 29 -17.87 -5.13 -4.47
N TYR A 30 -17.16 -4.10 -4.95
CA TYR A 30 -16.56 -4.13 -6.29
C TYR A 30 -15.62 -5.33 -6.49
N LEU A 31 -14.81 -5.67 -5.48
CA LEU A 31 -13.91 -6.83 -5.52
C LEU A 31 -14.68 -8.16 -5.43
N GLU A 32 -15.76 -8.21 -4.65
CA GLU A 32 -16.64 -9.38 -4.57
C GLU A 32 -17.37 -9.63 -5.90
N ASP A 33 -17.87 -8.56 -6.53
CA ASP A 33 -18.49 -8.59 -7.87
C ASP A 33 -17.49 -9.04 -8.93
N PHE A 34 -16.25 -8.55 -8.87
CA PHE A 34 -15.15 -9.00 -9.73
C PHE A 34 -14.89 -10.50 -9.54
N ALA A 35 -14.72 -10.95 -8.30
CA ALA A 35 -14.47 -12.36 -8.00
C ALA A 35 -15.61 -13.27 -8.45
N GLN A 36 -16.87 -12.82 -8.32
CA GLN A 36 -18.04 -13.54 -8.80
C GLN A 36 -18.09 -13.57 -10.34
N ARG A 37 -17.87 -12.43 -11.00
CA ARG A 37 -17.94 -12.29 -12.46
C ARG A 37 -16.96 -13.20 -13.20
N PHE A 38 -15.79 -13.44 -12.60
CA PHE A 38 -14.72 -14.27 -13.13
C PHE A 38 -14.61 -15.65 -12.47
N ASP A 39 -15.60 -16.06 -11.67
CA ASP A 39 -15.70 -17.37 -11.02
C ASP A 39 -14.46 -17.75 -10.18
N LEU A 40 -13.90 -16.77 -9.46
CA LEU A 40 -12.65 -16.94 -8.72
C LEU A 40 -12.85 -17.65 -7.37
N TYR A 41 -14.05 -17.56 -6.78
CA TYR A 41 -14.33 -18.16 -5.47
C TYR A 41 -14.11 -19.68 -5.45
N GLY A 42 -14.37 -20.37 -6.57
CA GLY A 42 -14.12 -21.81 -6.70
C GLY A 42 -12.63 -22.20 -6.65
N LEU A 43 -11.73 -21.23 -6.86
CA LEU A 43 -10.28 -21.43 -6.86
C LEU A 43 -9.62 -21.05 -5.53
N VAL A 44 -10.33 -20.37 -4.64
CA VAL A 44 -9.79 -19.85 -3.37
C VAL A 44 -10.14 -20.78 -2.21
N ARG A 45 -9.12 -21.17 -1.45
CA ARG A 45 -9.28 -21.87 -0.18
C ARG A 45 -9.22 -20.88 0.98
N PHE A 46 -10.39 -20.41 1.42
CA PHE A 46 -10.47 -19.51 2.59
C PHE A 46 -10.11 -20.24 3.88
N GLN A 47 -9.73 -19.47 4.90
CA GLN A 47 -9.31 -19.97 6.21
C GLN A 47 -8.10 -20.93 6.14
N THR A 48 -7.31 -20.85 5.07
CA THR A 48 -6.10 -21.63 4.88
C THR A 48 -4.91 -20.67 4.87
N GLU A 49 -4.08 -20.76 5.89
CA GLU A 49 -2.89 -19.93 6.05
C GLU A 49 -1.67 -20.66 5.50
N VAL A 50 -0.93 -20.02 4.60
CA VAL A 50 0.38 -20.51 4.14
C VAL A 50 1.42 -20.22 5.23
N VAL A 51 2.08 -21.27 5.71
CA VAL A 51 3.04 -21.20 6.81
C VAL A 51 4.46 -21.56 6.39
N GLY A 52 4.63 -22.12 5.18
CA GLY A 52 5.93 -22.47 4.64
C GLY A 52 5.90 -22.56 3.12
N VAL A 53 6.94 -22.08 2.47
CA VAL A 53 7.19 -22.21 1.04
C VAL A 53 8.68 -22.51 0.90
N ARG A 54 9.01 -23.65 0.31
CA ARG A 54 10.40 -24.05 0.11
C ARG A 54 10.60 -24.67 -1.25
N ARG A 55 11.79 -24.49 -1.81
CA ARG A 55 12.19 -25.14 -3.06
C ARG A 55 12.68 -26.55 -2.78
N GLU A 56 12.13 -27.53 -3.49
CA GLU A 56 12.55 -28.93 -3.42
C GLU A 56 13.68 -29.22 -4.43
N SER A 57 14.42 -30.30 -4.20
CA SER A 57 15.55 -30.70 -5.07
C SER A 57 15.17 -30.95 -6.54
N GLY A 58 13.89 -31.23 -6.81
CA GLY A 58 13.33 -31.38 -8.15
C GLY A 58 12.94 -30.08 -8.85
N GLY A 59 13.25 -28.91 -8.29
CA GLY A 59 12.96 -27.60 -8.86
C GLY A 59 11.54 -27.07 -8.60
N ARG A 60 10.63 -27.91 -8.09
CA ARG A 60 9.27 -27.53 -7.67
C ARG A 60 9.25 -26.89 -6.28
N TRP A 61 8.15 -26.25 -5.96
CA TRP A 61 7.90 -25.58 -4.68
C TRP A 61 6.95 -26.40 -3.81
N ALA A 62 7.38 -26.72 -2.59
CA ALA A 62 6.50 -27.25 -1.57
C ALA A 62 5.87 -26.09 -0.79
N VAL A 63 4.55 -26.02 -0.81
CA VAL A 63 3.76 -25.04 -0.06
C VAL A 63 3.07 -25.77 1.08
N THR A 64 3.45 -25.42 2.30
CA THR A 64 2.85 -25.90 3.54
C THR A 64 1.80 -24.92 4.01
N SER A 65 0.59 -25.41 4.26
CA SER A 65 -0.53 -24.61 4.74
C SER A 65 -1.22 -25.25 5.94
N ARG A 66 -1.95 -24.47 6.72
CA ARG A 66 -2.78 -24.94 7.84
C ARG A 66 -4.17 -24.32 7.77
N LYS A 67 -5.19 -25.09 8.14
CA LYS A 67 -6.54 -24.54 8.33
C LYS A 67 -6.65 -23.82 9.67
N LEU A 68 -7.23 -22.62 9.67
CA LEU A 68 -7.49 -21.87 10.89
C LEU A 68 -8.45 -22.63 11.80
N GLY A 69 -8.05 -22.83 13.06
CA GLY A 69 -8.86 -23.53 14.07
C GLY A 69 -8.53 -25.01 14.25
N GLU A 70 -7.78 -25.63 13.33
CA GLU A 70 -7.29 -27.00 13.46
C GLU A 70 -5.87 -27.01 14.05
N LYS A 71 -5.64 -27.77 15.11
CA LYS A 71 -4.31 -27.88 15.74
C LYS A 71 -3.56 -29.08 15.17
N GLY A 72 -2.53 -28.81 14.39
CA GLY A 72 -1.44 -29.76 14.13
C GLY A 72 -1.48 -30.52 12.79
N GLU A 73 -2.50 -30.33 11.96
CA GLU A 73 -2.48 -30.85 10.58
C GLU A 73 -1.99 -29.75 9.64
N HIS A 74 -0.85 -30.01 9.00
CA HIS A 74 -0.32 -29.19 7.93
C HIS A 74 -0.51 -29.95 6.62
N ASP A 75 -1.12 -29.29 5.65
CA ASP A 75 -1.21 -29.80 4.28
C ASP A 75 0.01 -29.31 3.49
N GLU A 76 0.61 -30.19 2.72
CA GLU A 76 1.71 -29.85 1.83
C GLU A 76 1.38 -30.24 0.40
N GLU A 77 1.52 -29.27 -0.49
CA GLU A 77 1.29 -29.44 -1.93
C GLU A 77 2.49 -28.95 -2.73
N LEU A 78 2.73 -29.60 -3.87
CA LEU A 78 3.82 -29.26 -4.78
C LEU A 78 3.30 -28.46 -5.97
N TYR A 79 3.95 -27.34 -6.25
CA TYR A 79 3.63 -26.43 -7.34
C TYR A 79 4.85 -26.21 -8.24
N ASP A 80 4.61 -25.99 -9.52
CA ASP A 80 5.66 -25.61 -10.46
C ASP A 80 6.11 -24.16 -10.26
N ALA A 81 5.19 -23.28 -9.83
CA ALA A 81 5.47 -21.89 -9.53
C ALA A 81 4.64 -21.37 -8.35
N VAL A 82 5.16 -20.36 -7.66
CA VAL A 82 4.52 -19.64 -6.55
C VAL A 82 4.45 -18.16 -6.89
N VAL A 83 3.25 -17.57 -6.75
CA VAL A 83 3.02 -16.13 -6.92
C VAL A 83 2.58 -15.56 -5.58
N VAL A 84 3.41 -14.70 -5.00
CA VAL A 84 3.20 -14.12 -3.66
C VAL A 84 2.37 -12.84 -3.78
N CYS A 85 1.18 -12.86 -3.16
CA CYS A 85 0.19 -11.78 -3.17
C CYS A 85 -0.31 -11.43 -1.75
N ASN A 86 0.51 -11.60 -0.70
CA ASN A 86 0.09 -11.45 0.71
C ASN A 86 -0.09 -9.99 1.18
N GLY A 87 0.21 -9.02 0.30
CA GLY A 87 0.18 -7.60 0.63
C GLY A 87 1.32 -7.16 1.54
N HIS A 88 1.33 -5.87 1.89
CA HIS A 88 2.40 -5.25 2.68
C HIS A 88 1.89 -4.07 3.53
N TYR A 89 0.63 -4.12 3.96
CA TYR A 89 -0.02 -3.13 4.83
C TYR A 89 -0.61 -3.77 6.09
N SER A 90 0.07 -4.81 6.61
CA SER A 90 -0.32 -5.54 7.81
C SER A 90 0.74 -5.43 8.91
N GLU A 91 2.01 -5.73 8.62
CA GLU A 91 3.09 -5.69 9.62
C GLU A 91 3.48 -4.23 9.95
N PRO A 92 3.22 -3.73 11.17
CA PRO A 92 3.44 -2.33 11.52
C PRO A 92 4.91 -1.93 11.56
N ARG A 93 5.23 -0.75 11.03
CA ARG A 93 6.51 -0.09 11.33
C ARG A 93 6.31 0.92 12.45
N VAL A 94 6.86 0.67 13.64
CA VAL A 94 6.72 1.55 14.80
C VAL A 94 7.93 2.49 14.91
N ALA A 95 7.71 3.77 15.21
CA ALA A 95 8.80 4.71 15.45
C ALA A 95 9.43 4.49 16.84
N SER A 96 10.76 4.61 16.93
CA SER A 96 11.44 4.67 18.22
C SER A 96 11.33 6.08 18.78
N ILE A 97 10.89 6.21 20.03
CA ILE A 97 10.73 7.47 20.73
C ILE A 97 11.56 7.41 22.02
N PRO A 98 12.60 8.25 22.17
CA PRO A 98 13.36 8.31 23.40
C PRO A 98 12.45 8.60 24.61
N GLY A 99 12.62 7.84 25.70
CA GLY A 99 11.82 8.02 26.93
C GLY A 99 10.39 7.43 26.89
N ALA A 100 9.99 6.80 25.78
CA ALA A 100 8.69 6.14 25.63
C ALA A 100 8.38 5.09 26.72
N ASP A 101 9.39 4.37 27.21
CA ASP A 101 9.19 3.31 28.22
C ASP A 101 8.73 3.87 29.58
N ALA A 102 9.07 5.13 29.87
CA ALA A 102 8.66 5.81 31.09
C ALA A 102 7.37 6.62 30.90
N TRP A 103 6.94 6.86 29.66
CA TRP A 103 5.78 7.69 29.35
C TRP A 103 4.47 6.93 29.67
N PRO A 104 3.58 7.48 30.50
CA PRO A 104 2.44 6.75 31.07
C PRO A 104 1.24 6.57 30.13
N GLY A 105 1.22 7.24 28.98
CA GLY A 105 0.08 7.21 28.06
C GLY A 105 0.03 5.94 27.20
N LYS A 106 -0.99 5.87 26.33
CA LYS A 106 -1.20 4.73 25.44
C LYS A 106 -0.47 4.91 24.12
N GLN A 107 0.29 3.90 23.70
CA GLN A 107 0.87 3.83 22.36
C GLN A 107 0.13 2.82 21.49
N MET A 108 -0.13 3.16 20.24
CA MET A 108 -0.71 2.24 19.26
C MET A 108 -0.28 2.56 17.83
N HIS A 109 -0.31 1.57 16.95
CA HIS A 109 -0.13 1.79 15.50
C HIS A 109 -1.47 1.99 14.79
N SER A 110 -1.48 2.73 13.69
CA SER A 110 -2.66 2.97 12.83
C SER A 110 -3.30 1.68 12.31
N HIS A 111 -2.53 0.59 12.23
CA HIS A 111 -3.04 -0.76 11.93
C HIS A 111 -4.19 -1.19 12.86
N ASN A 112 -4.19 -0.73 14.11
CA ASN A 112 -5.20 -1.04 15.12
C ASN A 112 -6.26 0.06 15.29
N TYR A 113 -6.17 1.17 14.54
CA TYR A 113 -7.20 2.19 14.51
C TYR A 113 -8.46 1.67 13.80
N ARG A 114 -9.64 1.95 14.35
CA ARG A 114 -10.91 1.49 13.78
C ARG A 114 -11.94 2.61 13.68
N VAL A 115 -12.12 3.34 14.76
CA VAL A 115 -13.16 4.38 14.89
C VAL A 115 -12.67 5.48 15.86
N PRO A 116 -13.19 6.71 15.77
CA PRO A 116 -12.68 7.85 16.53
C PRO A 116 -13.18 7.92 17.98
N GLU A 117 -14.35 7.36 18.32
CA GLU A 117 -15.03 7.54 19.62
C GLU A 117 -14.16 7.20 20.85
N PRO A 118 -13.26 6.19 20.83
CA PRO A 118 -12.35 5.93 21.95
C PRO A 118 -11.37 7.07 22.27
N PHE A 119 -11.24 8.06 21.40
CA PHE A 119 -10.38 9.23 21.54
C PHE A 119 -11.16 10.49 22.00
N LEU A 120 -12.44 10.34 22.36
CA LEU A 120 -13.26 11.42 22.89
C LEU A 120 -12.56 12.13 24.06
N ASP A 121 -12.47 13.45 23.98
CA ASP A 121 -11.84 14.34 24.98
C ASP A 121 -10.36 14.05 25.29
N GLN A 122 -9.66 13.25 24.48
CA GLN A 122 -8.23 12.96 24.64
C GLN A 122 -7.33 13.93 23.86
N VAL A 123 -6.10 14.09 24.34
CA VAL A 123 -4.99 14.72 23.61
C VAL A 123 -4.20 13.63 22.87
N VAL A 124 -4.24 13.66 21.55
CA VAL A 124 -3.68 12.60 20.68
C VAL A 124 -2.52 13.14 19.85
N ILE A 125 -1.36 12.48 19.92
CA ILE A 125 -0.23 12.73 19.03
C ILE A 125 -0.25 11.70 17.90
N VAL A 126 -0.21 12.15 16.64
CA VAL A 126 -0.16 11.29 15.44
C VAL A 126 1.21 11.43 14.78
N ILE A 127 1.99 10.36 14.71
CA ILE A 127 3.34 10.36 14.10
C ILE A 127 3.24 10.01 12.62
N GLY A 128 3.59 10.96 11.75
CA GLY A 128 3.63 10.80 10.30
C GLY A 128 2.78 11.86 9.57
N ALA A 129 3.02 12.01 8.27
CA ALA A 129 2.33 12.99 7.41
C ALA A 129 1.93 12.41 6.04
N SER A 130 1.74 11.09 5.97
CA SER A 130 1.27 10.41 4.75
C SER A 130 -0.25 10.14 4.82
N ALA A 131 -0.78 9.37 3.87
CA ALA A 131 -2.22 9.12 3.71
C ALA A 131 -2.92 8.74 5.02
N SER A 132 -2.43 7.74 5.76
CA SER A 132 -3.04 7.32 7.03
C SER A 132 -3.00 8.40 8.10
N ALA A 133 -1.88 9.12 8.24
CA ALA A 133 -1.79 10.18 9.24
C ALA A 133 -2.78 11.30 8.95
N VAL A 134 -2.86 11.73 7.69
CA VAL A 134 -3.79 12.78 7.25
C VAL A 134 -5.25 12.34 7.44
N ASP A 135 -5.63 11.14 7.00
CA ASP A 135 -7.03 10.70 7.15
C ASP A 135 -7.41 10.45 8.62
N ILE A 136 -6.55 9.79 9.40
CA ILE A 136 -6.85 9.44 10.79
C ILE A 136 -6.82 10.66 11.72
N SER A 137 -5.90 11.62 11.52
CA SER A 137 -5.86 12.82 12.37
C SER A 137 -7.17 13.61 12.29
N ARG A 138 -7.77 13.68 11.10
CA ARG A 138 -9.03 14.38 10.84
C ARG A 138 -10.23 13.65 11.40
N ASP A 139 -10.25 12.33 11.27
CA ASP A 139 -11.30 11.49 11.84
C ASP A 139 -11.30 11.59 13.36
N ILE A 140 -10.13 11.50 13.99
CA ILE A 140 -9.95 11.68 15.44
C ILE A 140 -10.31 13.11 15.89
N ALA A 141 -9.95 14.13 15.11
CA ALA A 141 -10.25 15.53 15.44
C ALA A 141 -11.76 15.82 15.56
N SER A 142 -12.63 14.96 15.02
CA SER A 142 -14.08 15.09 15.18
C SER A 142 -14.58 14.87 16.61
N VAL A 143 -13.79 14.21 17.47
CA VAL A 143 -14.16 13.88 18.86
C VAL A 143 -13.07 14.19 19.89
N ALA A 144 -11.80 14.26 19.48
CA ALA A 144 -10.68 14.49 20.38
C ALA A 144 -10.62 15.93 20.90
N LYS A 145 -10.05 16.10 22.08
CA LYS A 145 -9.80 17.43 22.66
C LYS A 145 -8.77 18.20 21.82
N GLU A 146 -7.64 17.56 21.52
CA GLU A 146 -6.55 18.13 20.74
C GLU A 146 -5.86 17.03 19.91
N VAL A 147 -5.45 17.35 18.68
CA VAL A 147 -4.69 16.46 17.79
C VAL A 147 -3.38 17.12 17.37
N HIS A 148 -2.26 16.45 17.59
CA HIS A 148 -0.92 16.96 17.29
C HIS A 148 -0.21 16.03 16.30
N ILE A 149 0.00 16.50 15.07
CA ILE A 149 0.66 15.73 14.01
C ILE A 149 2.16 15.98 14.09
N ALA A 150 2.96 14.95 14.29
CA ALA A 150 4.42 15.02 14.22
C ALA A 150 4.91 14.64 12.82
N ASP A 151 5.42 15.62 12.07
CA ASP A 151 5.98 15.43 10.75
C ASP A 151 7.52 15.53 10.75
N ARG A 152 8.15 14.67 9.97
CA ARG A 152 9.59 14.64 9.76
C ARG A 152 10.08 15.65 8.71
N SER A 153 9.17 16.37 8.05
CA SER A 153 9.56 17.43 7.14
C SER A 153 10.37 18.49 7.90
N PRO A 154 11.53 18.92 7.39
CA PRO A 154 12.41 19.87 8.09
C PRO A 154 11.81 21.28 8.19
N THR A 155 10.71 21.54 7.49
CA THR A 155 9.98 22.82 7.52
C THR A 155 8.81 22.80 8.49
N SER A 156 8.52 21.68 9.14
CA SER A 156 7.37 21.58 10.04
C SER A 156 7.66 22.30 11.36
N THR A 157 6.83 23.29 11.65
CA THR A 157 6.81 24.04 12.90
C THR A 157 5.44 23.93 13.56
N CYS A 158 5.35 24.26 14.85
CA CYS A 158 4.09 24.31 15.57
C CYS A 158 3.09 25.27 14.90
N GLU A 159 2.15 24.74 14.12
CA GLU A 159 1.17 25.50 13.34
C GLU A 159 -0.22 24.87 13.44
N GLN A 160 -1.24 25.70 13.75
CA GLN A 160 -2.63 25.23 13.73
C GLN A 160 -3.07 24.93 12.29
N GLN A 161 -3.75 23.79 12.11
CA GLN A 161 -4.21 23.38 10.79
C GLN A 161 -5.41 24.23 10.33
N PRO A 162 -5.44 24.71 9.07
CA PRO A 162 -6.57 25.45 8.55
C PRO A 162 -7.88 24.64 8.67
N GLU A 163 -8.98 25.32 8.97
CA GLU A 163 -10.32 24.71 9.17
C GLU A 163 -10.49 23.85 10.44
N TYR A 164 -9.46 23.75 11.30
CA TYR A 164 -9.54 23.01 12.57
C TYR A 164 -9.15 23.88 13.77
N ASP A 165 -10.03 23.93 14.77
CA ASP A 165 -9.78 24.63 16.02
C ASP A 165 -8.95 23.77 17.01
N ASN A 166 -8.81 22.46 16.77
CA ASN A 166 -8.21 21.49 17.67
C ASN A 166 -7.11 20.62 17.05
N MET A 167 -6.50 21.04 15.93
CA MET A 167 -5.43 20.28 15.27
C MET A 167 -4.20 21.13 14.97
N TRP A 168 -3.02 20.61 15.31
CA TRP A 168 -1.73 21.28 15.11
C TRP A 168 -0.72 20.36 14.42
N LEU A 169 0.11 20.94 13.57
CA LEU A 169 1.30 20.31 13.01
C LEU A 169 2.52 20.69 13.84
N HIS A 170 3.43 19.74 14.02
CA HIS A 170 4.67 19.85 14.75
C HIS A 170 5.81 19.23 13.94
N SER A 171 7.03 19.59 14.32
CA SER A 171 8.23 18.82 13.99
C SER A 171 8.21 17.42 14.60
N MET A 172 9.29 16.64 14.42
CA MET A 172 9.38 15.31 15.03
C MET A 172 9.37 15.39 16.56
N ILE A 173 8.89 14.32 17.18
CA ILE A 173 9.09 14.11 18.62
C ILE A 173 10.59 14.00 18.89
N ASP A 174 11.06 14.77 19.86
CA ASP A 174 12.41 14.67 20.39
C ASP A 174 12.49 13.56 21.45
N HIS A 175 11.65 13.64 22.50
CA HIS A 175 11.55 12.62 23.53
C HIS A 175 10.20 12.69 24.28
N ALA A 176 9.87 11.63 25.01
CA ALA A 176 8.75 11.55 25.93
C ALA A 176 9.25 11.50 27.39
N GLN A 177 8.43 11.99 28.31
CA GLN A 177 8.75 12.16 29.73
C GLN A 177 7.78 11.38 30.62
N GLY A 178 8.25 10.99 31.82
CA GLY A 178 7.47 10.16 32.74
C GLY A 178 6.26 10.83 33.40
N ASP A 179 6.10 12.14 33.23
CA ASP A 179 4.95 12.90 33.72
C ASP A 179 3.79 13.01 32.69
N GLY A 180 3.94 12.36 31.52
CA GLY A 180 2.99 12.39 30.41
C GLY A 180 3.34 13.40 29.30
N THR A 181 4.38 14.22 29.49
CA THR A 181 4.79 15.23 28.50
C THR A 181 5.54 14.60 27.33
N VAL A 182 5.26 15.07 26.12
CA VAL A 182 6.01 14.77 24.89
C VAL A 182 6.58 16.07 24.36
N VAL A 183 7.88 16.09 24.10
CA VAL A 183 8.63 17.25 23.63
C VAL A 183 8.94 17.10 22.14
N PHE A 184 8.74 18.16 21.36
CA PHE A 184 9.00 18.20 19.93
C PHE A 184 10.28 18.97 19.62
N GLN A 185 10.87 18.74 18.44
CA GLN A 185 12.13 19.38 18.02
C GLN A 185 12.02 20.89 17.75
N ASP A 186 10.80 21.39 17.56
CA ASP A 186 10.47 22.81 17.45
C ASP A 186 10.43 23.52 18.81
N GLY A 187 10.66 22.79 19.91
CA GLY A 187 10.70 23.29 21.28
C GLY A 187 9.33 23.35 21.96
N SER A 188 8.24 23.00 21.27
CA SER A 188 6.93 22.82 21.91
C SER A 188 6.89 21.54 22.75
N SER A 189 5.96 21.49 23.70
CA SER A 189 5.74 20.31 24.54
C SER A 189 4.27 20.20 24.90
N ILE A 190 3.75 18.97 24.87
CA ILE A 190 2.32 18.67 25.06
C ILE A 190 2.19 17.52 26.04
N LYS A 191 1.28 17.64 26.99
CA LYS A 191 0.86 16.51 27.82
C LYS A 191 -0.21 15.73 27.06
N ALA A 192 0.12 14.51 26.66
CA ALA A 192 -0.72 13.71 25.78
C ALA A 192 -1.20 12.42 26.46
N ASP A 193 -2.36 11.94 26.00
CA ASP A 193 -2.96 10.69 26.47
C ASP A 193 -2.59 9.52 25.55
N VAL A 194 -2.45 9.80 24.24
CA VAL A 194 -2.20 8.79 23.20
C VAL A 194 -1.10 9.23 22.24
N ILE A 195 -0.24 8.29 21.87
CA ILE A 195 0.64 8.37 20.70
C ILE A 195 0.20 7.31 19.67
N MET A 196 -0.17 7.78 18.48
CA MET A 196 -0.55 6.97 17.33
C MET A 196 0.55 6.97 16.28
N HIS A 197 1.14 5.80 16.05
CA HIS A 197 2.15 5.58 15.03
C HIS A 197 1.47 5.41 13.67
N CYS A 198 1.50 6.44 12.82
CA CYS A 198 1.07 6.42 11.42
C CYS A 198 2.28 6.31 10.48
N THR A 199 3.21 5.44 10.85
CA THR A 199 4.58 5.36 10.32
C THR A 199 4.78 4.32 9.23
N GLY A 200 3.67 3.74 8.75
CA GLY A 200 3.64 2.80 7.63
C GLY A 200 3.87 1.36 8.06
N TYR A 201 4.30 0.54 7.10
CA TYR A 201 4.32 -0.90 7.25
C TYR A 201 5.61 -1.49 6.71
N LEU A 202 5.88 -2.73 7.10
CA LEU A 202 7.01 -3.52 6.62
C LEU A 202 6.55 -4.54 5.57
N TYR A 203 7.42 -4.84 4.60
CA TYR A 203 7.32 -6.09 3.86
C TYR A 203 7.68 -7.23 4.80
N ASP A 204 6.80 -8.22 4.88
CA ASP A 204 6.96 -9.37 5.75
C ASP A 204 6.46 -10.63 5.04
N PHE A 205 7.29 -11.68 5.05
CA PHE A 205 7.04 -12.95 4.36
C PHE A 205 7.50 -14.13 5.23
N PRO A 206 6.92 -14.31 6.43
CA PRO A 206 7.41 -15.29 7.40
C PRO A 206 7.36 -16.73 6.87
N PHE A 207 6.47 -17.00 5.90
CA PHE A 207 6.34 -18.28 5.23
C PHE A 207 7.45 -18.59 4.21
N LEU A 208 8.27 -17.61 3.79
CA LEU A 208 9.43 -17.87 2.93
C LEU A 208 10.67 -18.34 3.73
N GLY A 209 10.62 -18.26 5.06
CA GLY A 209 11.70 -18.73 5.94
C GLY A 209 13.05 -18.05 5.68
N ASP A 210 14.13 -18.77 6.00
CA ASP A 210 15.53 -18.31 5.79
C ASP A 210 16.04 -18.55 4.36
N ASP A 211 15.15 -18.68 3.37
CA ASP A 211 15.56 -18.85 1.97
C ASP A 211 16.36 -17.60 1.53
N SER A 212 17.66 -17.78 1.32
CA SER A 212 18.61 -16.71 0.99
C SER A 212 18.40 -16.11 -0.40
N THR A 213 17.45 -16.64 -1.18
CA THR A 213 17.14 -16.16 -2.52
C THR A 213 16.51 -14.77 -2.50
N ILE A 214 15.84 -14.37 -1.41
CA ILE A 214 15.19 -13.05 -1.26
C ILE A 214 15.60 -12.43 0.06
N ALA A 215 16.15 -11.22 0.01
CA ALA A 215 16.43 -10.44 1.21
C ALA A 215 15.39 -9.33 1.39
N VAL A 216 14.89 -9.18 2.61
CA VAL A 216 14.17 -7.98 3.04
C VAL A 216 15.08 -7.17 3.96
N ASP A 217 15.61 -6.06 3.45
CA ASP A 217 16.56 -5.21 4.17
C ASP A 217 16.23 -3.71 3.96
N ASP A 218 16.21 -2.93 5.05
CA ASP A 218 15.64 -1.57 5.12
C ASP A 218 14.32 -1.48 4.32
N ASN A 219 13.36 -2.37 4.61
CA ASN A 219 12.05 -2.40 3.97
C ASN A 219 12.09 -2.43 2.42
N CYS A 220 13.03 -3.19 1.87
CA CYS A 220 13.21 -3.39 0.44
C CYS A 220 13.37 -4.88 0.15
N VAL A 221 12.56 -5.39 -0.78
CA VAL A 221 12.62 -6.77 -1.27
C VAL A 221 13.55 -6.80 -2.48
N ASP A 222 14.67 -7.51 -2.37
CA ASP A 222 15.81 -7.31 -3.28
C ASP A 222 16.64 -8.60 -3.43
N PRO A 223 17.24 -8.88 -4.61
CA PRO A 223 17.07 -8.23 -5.91
C PRO A 223 15.84 -8.73 -6.68
N LEU A 224 15.09 -7.80 -7.29
CA LEU A 224 13.89 -8.11 -8.08
C LEU A 224 13.92 -7.46 -9.46
N TYR A 225 13.91 -8.26 -10.53
CA TYR A 225 13.65 -7.79 -11.87
C TYR A 225 12.24 -7.19 -11.95
N LYS A 226 12.16 -5.92 -12.35
CA LYS A 226 10.90 -5.18 -12.48
C LYS A 226 10.02 -5.23 -11.24
N HIS A 227 10.60 -5.35 -10.05
CA HIS A 227 9.89 -5.48 -8.76
C HIS A 227 8.95 -6.70 -8.65
N VAL A 228 9.12 -7.70 -9.52
CA VAL A 228 8.24 -8.90 -9.60
C VAL A 228 9.05 -10.18 -9.40
N PHE A 229 10.17 -10.33 -10.11
CA PHE A 229 10.87 -11.61 -10.20
C PHE A 229 12.21 -11.61 -9.46
N PRO A 230 12.42 -12.48 -8.46
CA PRO A 230 13.76 -12.76 -7.94
C PRO A 230 14.60 -13.45 -9.02
N ILE A 231 15.71 -12.84 -9.42
CA ILE A 231 16.48 -13.23 -10.61
C ILE A 231 16.92 -14.70 -10.58
N GLU A 232 17.27 -15.22 -9.40
CA GLU A 232 17.85 -16.55 -9.28
C GLU A 232 16.85 -17.70 -9.48
N VAL A 233 15.57 -17.44 -9.22
CA VAL A 233 14.48 -18.42 -9.26
C VAL A 233 13.36 -18.05 -10.23
N ALA A 234 13.54 -16.98 -11.02
CA ALA A 234 12.58 -16.60 -12.04
C ALA A 234 12.46 -17.71 -13.13
N PRO A 235 11.24 -18.01 -13.63
CA PRO A 235 9.95 -17.39 -13.29
C PRO A 235 9.19 -18.08 -12.15
N ASP A 236 9.77 -19.12 -11.53
CA ASP A 236 9.08 -20.05 -10.64
C ASP A 236 8.65 -19.42 -9.31
N LEU A 237 9.25 -18.28 -8.92
CA LEU A 237 8.77 -17.43 -7.82
C LEU A 237 8.59 -16.00 -8.32
N SER A 238 7.48 -15.38 -7.95
CA SER A 238 7.19 -13.98 -8.30
C SER A 238 6.34 -13.28 -7.24
N PHE A 239 6.34 -11.96 -7.26
CA PHE A 239 5.58 -11.10 -6.35
C PHE A 239 4.65 -10.18 -7.14
N ILE A 240 3.42 -10.03 -6.65
CA ILE A 240 2.46 -9.06 -7.18
C ILE A 240 2.21 -7.99 -6.13
N GLY A 241 2.29 -6.73 -6.54
CA GLY A 241 1.85 -5.60 -5.76
C GLY A 241 2.83 -5.09 -4.70
N LEU A 242 4.14 -5.34 -4.86
CA LEU A 242 5.15 -4.68 -4.02
C LEU A 242 5.23 -3.16 -4.20
N PRO A 243 5.07 -2.58 -5.41
CA PRO A 243 5.13 -1.13 -5.58
C PRO A 243 4.09 -0.37 -4.74
N TRP A 244 4.50 0.75 -4.15
CA TRP A 244 3.63 1.61 -3.33
C TRP A 244 3.64 3.06 -3.81
N LYS A 245 2.63 3.85 -3.39
CA LYS A 245 2.19 5.10 -4.04
C LYS A 245 1.71 4.86 -5.48
N VAL A 246 0.89 3.82 -5.65
CA VAL A 246 0.33 3.40 -6.94
C VAL A 246 -1.20 3.37 -6.94
N ILE A 247 -1.81 3.29 -8.12
CA ILE A 247 -3.19 2.81 -8.32
C ILE A 247 -3.13 1.29 -8.38
N PRO A 248 -3.58 0.56 -7.34
CA PRO A 248 -3.23 -0.84 -7.16
C PRO A 248 -3.84 -1.79 -8.19
N PHE A 249 -5.16 -1.71 -8.44
CA PHE A 249 -5.85 -2.77 -9.21
C PHE A 249 -5.34 -2.91 -10.65
N PRO A 250 -5.18 -1.83 -11.46
CA PRO A 250 -4.62 -1.94 -12.80
C PRO A 250 -3.18 -2.44 -12.82
N LEU A 251 -2.35 -2.01 -11.85
CA LEU A 251 -0.97 -2.45 -11.74
C LEU A 251 -0.89 -3.95 -11.41
N PHE A 252 -1.70 -4.42 -10.46
CA PHE A 252 -1.74 -5.84 -10.06
C PHE A 252 -2.25 -6.71 -11.21
N GLU A 253 -3.24 -6.22 -11.96
CA GLU A 253 -3.74 -6.88 -13.17
C GLU A 253 -2.64 -7.00 -14.24
N LEU A 254 -1.90 -5.93 -14.52
CA LEU A 254 -0.83 -5.97 -15.52
C LEU A 254 0.35 -6.85 -15.08
N GLN A 255 0.75 -6.78 -13.82
CA GLN A 255 1.77 -7.68 -13.27
C GLN A 255 1.34 -9.14 -13.38
N SER A 256 0.10 -9.47 -13.00
CA SER A 256 -0.41 -10.84 -13.06
C SER A 256 -0.60 -11.36 -14.49
N LYS A 257 -1.08 -10.52 -15.43
CA LYS A 257 -1.13 -10.88 -16.87
C LYS A 257 0.27 -11.15 -17.43
N TRP A 258 1.28 -10.39 -17.00
CA TRP A 258 2.66 -10.59 -17.41
C TRP A 258 3.25 -11.90 -16.85
N VAL A 259 3.10 -12.13 -15.55
CA VAL A 259 3.52 -13.37 -14.88
C VAL A 259 2.86 -14.59 -15.53
N ALA A 260 1.54 -14.58 -15.75
CA ALA A 260 0.84 -15.67 -16.41
C ALA A 260 1.30 -15.88 -17.87
N GLY A 261 1.60 -14.80 -18.60
CA GLY A 261 2.17 -14.86 -19.94
C GLY A 261 3.55 -15.53 -19.95
N ILE A 262 4.36 -15.30 -18.93
CA ILE A 262 5.68 -15.94 -18.78
C ILE A 262 5.53 -17.42 -18.40
N LEU A 263 4.72 -17.74 -17.40
CA LEU A 263 4.53 -19.12 -16.92
C LEU A 263 3.90 -20.03 -18.00
N SER A 264 3.06 -19.48 -18.87
CA SER A 264 2.51 -20.21 -20.03
C SER A 264 3.48 -20.34 -21.21
N GLY A 265 4.65 -19.70 -21.16
CA GLY A 265 5.64 -19.66 -22.25
C GLY A 265 5.27 -18.73 -23.41
N ARG A 266 4.17 -17.97 -23.31
CA ARG A 266 3.75 -16.98 -24.31
C ARG A 266 4.71 -15.78 -24.36
N ILE A 267 5.23 -15.37 -23.21
CA ILE A 267 6.20 -14.29 -23.03
C ILE A 267 7.50 -14.91 -22.55
N LYS A 268 8.63 -14.48 -23.12
CA LYS A 268 9.95 -14.94 -22.67
C LYS A 268 10.55 -13.90 -21.74
N LEU A 269 11.08 -14.36 -20.61
CA LEU A 269 11.97 -13.52 -19.80
C LEU A 269 13.29 -13.29 -20.53
N PRO A 270 13.93 -12.13 -20.33
CA PRO A 270 15.29 -11.91 -20.80
C PRO A 270 16.29 -12.76 -19.99
N SER A 271 17.55 -12.75 -20.40
CA SER A 271 18.63 -13.44 -19.68
C SER A 271 18.81 -12.88 -18.27
N LYS A 272 19.46 -13.66 -17.38
CA LYS A 272 19.80 -13.21 -16.02
C LYS A 272 20.64 -11.93 -16.01
N ASP A 273 21.55 -11.78 -16.97
CA ASP A 273 22.41 -10.60 -17.08
C ASP A 273 21.62 -9.35 -17.44
N GLU A 274 20.69 -9.45 -18.39
CA GLU A 274 19.77 -8.36 -18.76
C GLU A 274 18.82 -7.99 -17.61
N MET A 275 18.29 -8.99 -16.90
CA MET A 275 17.49 -8.74 -15.69
C MET A 275 18.29 -8.00 -14.61
N MET A 276 19.55 -8.37 -14.42
CA MET A 276 20.44 -7.74 -13.46
C MET A 276 20.82 -6.30 -13.88
N GLU A 277 20.90 -6.01 -15.17
CA GLU A 277 21.13 -4.66 -15.67
C GLU A 277 19.96 -3.72 -15.35
N ASP A 278 18.71 -4.20 -15.46
CA ASP A 278 17.52 -3.45 -15.01
C ASP A 278 17.56 -3.17 -13.50
N VAL A 279 17.91 -4.17 -12.69
CA VAL A 279 18.07 -4.01 -11.24
C VAL A 279 19.13 -2.95 -10.89
N LYS A 280 20.28 -2.98 -11.57
CA LYS A 280 21.31 -1.95 -11.42
C LYS A 280 20.79 -0.56 -11.79
N ALA A 281 19.99 -0.43 -12.85
CA ALA A 281 19.39 0.84 -13.23
C ALA A 281 18.44 1.39 -12.15
N ILE A 282 17.67 0.51 -11.48
CA ILE A 282 16.85 0.89 -10.32
C ILE A 282 17.73 1.44 -9.18
N TYR A 283 18.83 0.76 -8.86
CA TYR A 283 19.76 1.22 -7.83
C TYR A 283 20.40 2.57 -8.18
N SER A 284 20.87 2.76 -9.41
CA SER A 284 21.44 4.03 -9.86
C SER A 284 20.43 5.17 -9.82
N ARG A 285 19.16 4.91 -10.17
CA ARG A 285 18.09 5.92 -10.06
C ARG A 285 17.84 6.32 -8.61
N ARG A 286 17.87 5.35 -7.69
CA ARG A 286 17.74 5.59 -6.24
C ARG A 286 18.90 6.44 -5.72
N GLU A 287 20.13 6.10 -6.08
CA GLU A 287 21.34 6.84 -5.68
C GLU A 287 21.33 8.27 -6.20
N THR A 288 20.98 8.48 -7.48
CA THR A 288 20.85 9.81 -8.08
C THR A 288 19.84 10.69 -7.34
N ARG A 289 18.74 10.09 -6.83
CA ARG A 289 17.73 10.79 -6.01
C ARG A 289 18.10 10.91 -4.53
N ARG A 290 19.23 10.34 -4.11
CA ARG A 290 19.64 10.22 -2.69
C ARG A 290 18.55 9.59 -1.83
N TRP A 291 17.84 8.62 -2.39
CA TRP A 291 16.78 7.91 -1.70
C TRP A 291 17.35 6.76 -0.87
N PRO A 292 16.95 6.63 0.40
CA PRO A 292 17.18 5.42 1.18
C PRO A 292 16.66 4.14 0.52
N LYS A 293 17.21 2.98 0.89
CA LYS A 293 16.89 1.66 0.33
C LYS A 293 15.39 1.32 0.43
N ARG A 294 14.73 1.69 1.52
CA ARG A 294 13.25 1.57 1.68
C ARG A 294 12.37 2.23 0.60
N TYR A 295 12.92 3.09 -0.26
CA TYR A 295 12.17 3.71 -1.36
C TYR A 295 12.36 2.99 -2.70
N THR A 296 13.04 1.85 -2.75
CA THR A 296 13.25 1.08 -4.01
C THR A 296 11.93 0.77 -4.72
N HIS A 297 10.85 0.44 -3.98
CA HIS A 297 9.52 0.15 -4.55
C HIS A 297 8.57 1.35 -4.54
N ASN A 298 9.07 2.58 -4.31
CA ASN A 298 8.24 3.79 -4.29
C ASN A 298 8.04 4.33 -5.71
N PHE A 299 6.78 4.39 -6.16
CA PHE A 299 6.39 4.75 -7.52
C PHE A 299 5.79 6.17 -7.63
N SER A 300 5.97 6.99 -6.59
CA SER A 300 5.61 8.41 -6.64
C SER A 300 6.33 9.17 -7.76
N GLY A 301 5.76 10.33 -8.14
CA GLY A 301 6.34 11.20 -9.18
C GLY A 301 6.06 10.75 -10.61
N GLY A 302 4.97 10.03 -10.85
CA GLY A 302 4.50 9.67 -12.20
C GLY A 302 5.10 8.38 -12.77
N TYR A 303 6.07 7.77 -12.07
CA TYR A 303 6.75 6.55 -12.54
C TYR A 303 5.81 5.36 -12.75
N GLN A 304 4.72 5.29 -11.97
CA GLN A 304 3.77 4.19 -12.08
C GLN A 304 3.27 3.97 -13.51
N PHE A 305 2.87 5.03 -14.23
CA PHE A 305 2.28 4.85 -15.56
C PHE A 305 3.31 4.46 -16.62
N GLU A 306 4.58 4.87 -16.48
CA GLU A 306 5.66 4.38 -17.34
C GLU A 306 5.87 2.87 -17.16
N TYR A 307 5.78 2.40 -15.91
CA TYR A 307 5.89 0.98 -15.58
C TYR A 307 4.66 0.17 -16.04
N ASP A 308 3.45 0.70 -15.81
CA ASP A 308 2.20 0.08 -16.26
C ASP A 308 2.15 -0.03 -17.79
N ASP A 309 2.52 1.03 -18.52
CA ASP A 309 2.60 1.02 -19.98
C ASP A 309 3.64 0.00 -20.48
N TRP A 310 4.80 -0.12 -19.80
CA TRP A 310 5.80 -1.13 -20.11
C TRP A 310 5.25 -2.56 -19.93
N LEU A 311 4.55 -2.83 -18.82
CA LEU A 311 3.91 -4.14 -18.59
C LEU A 311 2.83 -4.42 -19.64
N ALA A 312 2.02 -3.41 -19.99
CA ALA A 312 0.99 -3.52 -21.01
C ALA A 312 1.59 -3.91 -22.36
N GLU A 313 2.70 -3.26 -22.76
CA GLU A 313 3.45 -3.62 -23.97
C GLU A 313 3.91 -5.08 -23.94
N GLN A 314 4.50 -5.55 -22.83
CA GLN A 314 4.92 -6.95 -22.70
C GLN A 314 3.75 -7.93 -22.85
N CYS A 315 2.56 -7.55 -22.38
CA CYS A 315 1.36 -8.37 -22.42
C CYS A 315 0.62 -8.34 -23.77
N GLY A 316 0.97 -7.42 -24.67
CA GLY A 316 0.20 -7.11 -25.87
C GLY A 316 -1.11 -6.35 -25.57
N HIS A 317 -1.15 -5.60 -24.48
CA HIS A 317 -2.28 -4.78 -24.05
C HIS A 317 -2.05 -3.30 -24.43
N PRO A 318 -3.09 -2.53 -24.77
CA PRO A 318 -2.97 -1.08 -24.93
C PRO A 318 -2.36 -0.39 -23.69
N PRO A 319 -1.65 0.74 -23.85
CA PRO A 319 -1.18 1.53 -22.72
C PRO A 319 -2.35 2.01 -21.86
N ILE A 320 -2.05 2.41 -20.62
CA ILE A 320 -3.02 2.99 -19.69
C ILE A 320 -3.69 4.20 -20.34
N GLU A 321 -4.99 4.31 -20.14
CA GLU A 321 -5.83 5.33 -20.76
C GLU A 321 -5.43 6.73 -20.30
N GLU A 322 -5.36 7.68 -21.24
CA GLU A 322 -4.89 9.04 -20.95
C GLU A 322 -5.78 9.75 -19.92
N TRP A 323 -7.10 9.52 -19.96
CA TRP A 323 -8.03 10.07 -18.98
C TRP A 323 -7.68 9.61 -17.55
N ARG A 324 -7.16 8.39 -17.38
CA ARG A 324 -6.80 7.82 -16.08
C ARG A 324 -5.53 8.48 -15.54
N LYS A 325 -4.53 8.70 -16.40
CA LYS A 325 -3.28 9.43 -16.07
C LYS A 325 -3.58 10.87 -15.65
N LEU A 326 -4.41 11.56 -16.43
CA LEU A 326 -4.84 12.92 -16.14
C LEU A 326 -5.66 13.00 -14.85
N MET A 327 -6.54 12.04 -14.60
CA MET A 327 -7.38 12.00 -13.39
C MET A 327 -6.55 11.77 -12.13
N TYR A 328 -5.50 10.93 -12.20
CA TYR A 328 -4.55 10.78 -11.12
C TYR A 328 -3.81 12.09 -10.80
N ALA A 329 -3.33 12.79 -11.83
CA ALA A 329 -2.66 14.07 -11.67
C ALA A 329 -3.60 15.17 -11.13
N ALA A 330 -4.85 15.22 -11.62
CA ALA A 330 -5.87 16.14 -11.14
C ALA A 330 -6.20 15.89 -9.66
N ASN A 331 -6.41 14.62 -9.27
CA ASN A 331 -6.65 14.25 -7.88
C ASN A 331 -5.46 14.60 -6.97
N ALA A 332 -4.22 14.43 -7.43
CA ALA A 332 -3.03 14.83 -6.67
C ALA A 332 -3.01 16.35 -6.42
N LYS A 333 -3.38 17.16 -7.43
CA LYS A 333 -3.51 18.63 -7.28
C LYS A 333 -4.65 19.00 -6.33
N ASN A 334 -5.81 18.37 -6.46
CA ASN A 334 -6.97 18.65 -5.59
C ASN A 334 -6.66 18.31 -4.14
N LYS A 335 -6.02 17.17 -3.89
CA LYS A 335 -5.61 16.76 -2.54
C LYS A 335 -4.60 17.74 -1.92
N ALA A 336 -3.68 18.29 -2.71
CA ALA A 336 -2.72 19.28 -2.23
C ALA A 336 -3.36 20.65 -1.96
N ALA A 337 -4.30 21.08 -2.81
CA ALA A 337 -4.96 22.38 -2.70
C ALA A 337 -6.08 22.41 -1.64
N ARG A 338 -6.81 21.32 -1.48
CA ARG A 338 -8.02 21.20 -0.66
C ARG A 338 -8.09 19.82 0.02
N PRO A 339 -7.16 19.48 0.93
CA PRO A 339 -7.11 18.14 1.54
C PRO A 339 -8.42 17.73 2.23
N GLU A 340 -9.21 18.69 2.71
CA GLU A 340 -10.50 18.43 3.38
C GLU A 340 -11.67 18.17 2.47
N ARG A 341 -11.64 18.71 1.25
CA ARG A 341 -12.82 18.71 0.36
C ARG A 341 -12.60 18.00 -0.95
N TYR A 342 -11.38 17.57 -1.28
CA TYR A 342 -11.06 16.96 -2.58
C TYR A 342 -11.90 15.70 -2.91
N ARG A 343 -12.49 15.05 -1.90
CA ARG A 343 -13.36 13.87 -2.07
C ARG A 343 -14.79 14.25 -2.51
N ASP A 344 -15.20 15.49 -2.28
CA ASP A 344 -16.54 16.01 -2.55
C ASP A 344 -16.54 17.17 -3.56
N GLU A 345 -15.40 17.82 -3.76
CA GLU A 345 -15.18 18.92 -4.69
C GLU A 345 -14.03 18.62 -5.67
N TRP A 346 -14.30 18.71 -6.97
CA TRP A 346 -13.32 18.52 -8.03
C TRP A 346 -13.67 19.35 -9.28
N ASP A 347 -12.68 19.60 -10.13
CA ASP A 347 -12.83 20.43 -11.34
C ASP A 347 -12.49 19.65 -12.63
N ASP A 348 -12.64 18.33 -12.61
CA ASP A 348 -12.27 17.41 -13.69
C ASP A 348 -13.43 16.52 -14.18
N ASP A 349 -14.66 17.01 -14.15
CA ASP A 349 -15.85 16.29 -14.64
C ASP A 349 -15.72 15.84 -16.11
N TYR A 350 -14.96 16.57 -16.93
CA TYR A 350 -14.68 16.17 -18.31
C TYR A 350 -13.90 14.85 -18.38
N LEU A 351 -13.00 14.56 -17.42
CA LEU A 351 -12.29 13.28 -17.33
C LEU A 351 -13.22 12.16 -16.91
N VAL A 352 -14.18 12.45 -16.04
CA VAL A 352 -15.23 11.49 -15.64
C VAL A 352 -16.09 11.12 -16.84
N ALA A 353 -16.45 12.09 -17.69
CA ALA A 353 -17.19 11.83 -18.93
C ALA A 353 -16.39 10.96 -19.92
N LEU A 354 -15.09 11.22 -20.09
CA LEU A 354 -14.20 10.39 -20.92
C LEU A 354 -14.09 8.96 -20.40
N ALA A 355 -13.95 8.79 -19.09
CA ALA A 355 -13.93 7.47 -18.46
C ALA A 355 -15.24 6.70 -18.71
N ASN A 356 -16.39 7.36 -18.51
CA ASN A 356 -17.70 6.74 -18.75
C ASN A 356 -17.93 6.34 -20.21
N GLU A 357 -17.39 7.10 -21.18
CA GLU A 357 -17.43 6.71 -22.59
C GLU A 357 -16.60 5.45 -22.85
N ASP A 358 -15.41 5.38 -22.26
CA ASP A 358 -14.51 4.24 -22.35
C ASP A 358 -15.12 2.98 -21.72
N PHE A 359 -15.81 3.12 -20.58
CA PHE A 359 -16.47 2.02 -19.87
C PHE A 359 -17.55 1.31 -20.69
N LYS A 360 -18.16 1.97 -21.69
CA LYS A 360 -19.16 1.34 -22.59
C LYS A 360 -18.61 0.16 -23.38
N LYS A 361 -17.28 -0.02 -23.44
CA LYS A 361 -16.65 -1.18 -24.08
C LYS A 361 -16.81 -2.48 -23.27
N TYR A 362 -17.15 -2.37 -21.98
CA TYR A 362 -17.15 -3.48 -21.02
C TYR A 362 -18.51 -3.74 -20.37
N LEU A 363 -19.49 -2.86 -20.59
CA LEU A 363 -20.89 -2.98 -20.19
C LEU A 363 -21.72 -3.55 -21.35
#